data_AF-A0A820L6C8-F1
#
_entry.id   AF-A0A820L6C8-F1
#
_cell.length_a   1.000
_cell.length_b   1.000
_cell.length_c   1.000
_cell.angle_alpha   90.00
_cell.angle_beta   90.00
_cell.angle_gamma   90.00
#
_symmetry.space_group_name_H-M   'P 1'
#
loop_
_entity.id
_entity.type
_entity.pdbx_description
1 polymer ?
#
loop_
_entity_poly.entity_id
_entity_poly.type
_entity_poly.pdbx_seq_one_letter_code
_entity_poly.pdbx_strand_id
1 'polypeptide(L)' 'MNREELLELVKQKDDIEKELNELADELKTQNNVGMTEALVDKEGYPRNDIDLVRVRHIRQRVICLQN' A
#
# COMPACT_ATOMS: atom_id res chain seq x y z
N MET A 1 -5.80 30.75 5.50
CA MET A 1 -4.90 29.70 6.01
C MET A 1 -4.51 30.09 7.42
N ASN A 2 -5.30 29.61 8.38
CA ASN A 2 -5.12 29.87 9.80
C ASN A 2 -4.16 28.81 10.38
N ARG A 3 -3.47 29.11 11.49
CA ARG A 3 -2.49 28.19 12.08
C ARG A 3 -3.12 26.84 12.48
N GLU A 4 -4.38 26.85 12.90
CA GLU A 4 -5.14 25.65 13.25
C GLU A 4 -5.41 24.76 12.03
N GLU A 5 -5.83 25.34 10.89
CA GLU A 5 -6.05 24.61 9.63
C GLU A 5 -4.75 23.94 9.14
N LEU A 6 -3.59 24.61 9.31
CA LEU A 6 -2.29 24.04 8.97
C LEU A 6 -1.99 22.81 9.82
N LEU A 7 -2.25 22.87 11.14
CA LEU A 7 -1.98 21.77 12.06
C LEU A 7 -2.90 20.57 11.78
N GLU A 8 -4.16 20.82 11.42
CA GLU A 8 -5.08 19.76 10.99
C GLU A 8 -4.62 19.08 9.70
N LEU A 9 -4.18 19.85 8.70
CA LEU A 9 -3.65 19.31 7.46
C LEU A 9 -2.38 18.49 7.67
N VAL A 10 -1.47 18.93 8.55
CA VAL A 10 -0.27 18.17 8.93
C VAL A 10 -0.65 16.86 9.60
N LYS A 11 -1.60 16.89 10.54
CA LYS A 11 -2.07 15.67 11.21
C LYS A 11 -2.68 14.67 10.22
N GLN A 12 -3.54 15.14 9.32
CA GLN A 12 -4.13 14.29 8.28
C GLN A 12 -3.06 13.66 7.38
N LYS A 13 -2.04 14.44 7.02
CA LYS A 13 -0.89 13.96 6.26
C LYS A 13 -0.14 12.87 7.04
N ASP A 14 0.17 13.09 8.31
CA ASP A 14 0.89 12.12 9.15
C ASP A 14 0.10 10.82 9.32
N ASP A 15 -1.23 10.91 9.46
CA ASP A 15 -2.12 9.74 9.54
C ASP A 15 -2.09 8.93 8.23
N ILE A 16 -2.10 9.60 7.07
CA ILE A 16 -1.98 8.95 5.75
C ILE A 16 -0.59 8.30 5.60
N GLU A 17 0.48 8.99 5.96
CA GLU A 17 1.85 8.44 5.89
C GLU A 17 2.01 7.22 6.79
N LYS A 18 1.39 7.23 7.97
CA LYS A 18 1.38 6.08 8.87
C LYS A 18 0.65 4.88 8.25
N GLU A 19 -0.53 5.09 7.69
CA GLU A 19 -1.29 4.03 7.02
C GLU A 19 -0.51 3.46 5.82
N LEU A 20 0.15 4.30 5.03
CA LEU A 20 1.00 3.87 3.93
C LEU A 20 2.15 2.98 4.39
N ASN A 21 2.80 3.32 5.50
CA ASN A 21 3.89 2.51 6.06
C ASN A 21 3.40 1.14 6.56
N GLU A 22 2.25 1.10 7.24
CA GLU A 22 1.64 -0.16 7.71
C GLU A 22 1.30 -1.07 6.52
N LEU A 23 0.70 -0.51 5.46
CA LEU A 23 0.39 -1.24 4.22
C LEU A 23 1.66 -1.74 3.51
N ALA A 24 2.72 -0.93 3.50
CA ALA A 24 4.00 -1.31 2.89
C ALA A 24 4.68 -2.47 3.66
N ASP A 25 4.61 -2.45 4.99
CA ASP A 25 5.15 -3.54 5.81
C ASP A 25 4.31 -4.82 5.69
N GLU A 26 2.99 -4.71 5.63
CA GLU A 26 2.11 -5.85 5.34
C GLU A 26 2.45 -6.47 3.98
N LEU A 27 2.73 -5.65 2.97
CA LEU A 27 3.11 -6.11 1.65
C LEU A 27 4.44 -6.89 1.65
N LYS A 28 5.43 -6.47 2.46
CA LYS A 28 6.72 -7.18 2.59
C LYS A 28 6.55 -8.60 3.12
N THR A 29 5.52 -8.86 3.94
CA THR A 29 5.24 -10.22 4.45
C THR A 29 4.83 -11.21 3.35
N GLN A 30 4.35 -10.70 2.21
CA GLN A 30 3.89 -11.51 1.07
C GLN A 30 5.05 -11.77 0.08
N ASN A 31 6.08 -12.49 0.54
CA ASN A 31 7.31 -12.77 -0.21
C ASN A 31 8.00 -11.53 -0.80
N ASN A 32 7.89 -10.39 -0.12
CA ASN A 32 8.50 -9.13 -0.57
C ASN A 32 8.03 -8.71 -1.98
N VAL A 33 6.79 -9.05 -2.36
CA VAL A 33 6.17 -8.61 -3.61
C VAL A 33 5.78 -7.15 -3.47
N GLY A 34 6.58 -6.24 -4.01
CA GLY A 34 6.33 -4.80 -3.98
C GLY A 34 5.08 -4.35 -4.76
N MET A 35 4.98 -3.06 -5.05
CA MET A 35 3.82 -2.46 -5.74
C MET A 35 3.76 -2.75 -7.24
N THR A 36 4.89 -3.10 -7.85
CA THR A 36 5.07 -3.15 -9.31
C THR A 36 5.28 -4.55 -9.87
N GLU A 37 5.56 -5.51 -8.98
CA GLU A 37 5.99 -6.84 -9.32
C GLU A 37 4.83 -7.66 -9.90
N ALA A 38 5.16 -8.61 -10.78
CA ALA A 38 4.19 -9.48 -11.40
C ALA A 38 3.53 -10.39 -10.35
N LEU A 39 2.19 -10.43 -10.37
CA LEU A 39 1.38 -11.34 -9.55
C LEU A 39 1.16 -12.72 -10.20
N VAL A 40 1.77 -12.92 -11.36
CA VAL A 40 1.75 -14.17 -12.11
C VAL A 40 3.16 -14.75 -12.16
N ASP A 41 3.23 -16.08 -12.29
CA ASP A 41 4.48 -16.79 -12.50
C ASP A 41 4.97 -16.66 -13.97
N LYS A 42 6.02 -17.40 -14.31
CA LYS A 42 6.64 -17.37 -15.64
C LYS A 42 5.76 -18.00 -16.74
N GLU A 43 4.83 -18.87 -16.35
CA GLU A 43 3.92 -19.57 -17.26
C GLU A 43 2.60 -18.80 -17.43
N GLY A 44 2.38 -17.75 -16.63
CA GLY A 44 1.21 -16.88 -16.68
C GLY A 44 0.11 -17.27 -15.70
N TYR A 45 0.38 -18.20 -14.78
CA TYR A 45 -0.57 -18.62 -13.76
C TYR A 45 -0.47 -17.75 -12.50
N PRO A 46 -1.56 -17.67 -11.71
CA PRO A 46 -1.54 -17.01 -10.41
C PRO A 46 -0.44 -17.57 -9.51
N ARG A 47 0.38 -16.70 -8.92
CA ARG A 47 1.41 -17.12 -7.96
C ARG A 47 0.77 -17.79 -6.74
N ASN A 48 1.24 -19.00 -6.44
CA ASN A 48 0.79 -19.77 -5.27
C ASN A 48 1.58 -19.46 -3.99
N ASP A 49 2.69 -18.74 -4.11
CA ASP A 49 3.57 -18.41 -3.00
C ASP A 49 3.11 -17.18 -2.20
N ILE A 50 2.10 -16.44 -2.68
CA ILE A 50 1.57 -15.22 -2.06
C ILE A 50 0.04 -15.22 -2.02
N ASP A 51 -0.54 -14.45 -1.09
CA ASP A 51 -1.96 -14.15 -1.13
C ASP A 51 -2.25 -13.01 -2.13
N LEU A 52 -2.68 -13.39 -3.33
CA LEU A 52 -2.97 -12.46 -4.42
C LEU A 52 -4.10 -11.50 -4.13
N VAL A 53 -5.14 -11.96 -3.42
CA VAL A 53 -6.30 -11.12 -3.11
C VAL A 53 -5.85 -10.03 -2.15
N ARG A 54 -5.10 -10.41 -1.12
CA ARG A 54 -4.54 -9.48 -0.14
C ARG A 54 -3.60 -8.47 -0.78
N VAL A 55 -2.64 -8.94 -1.59
CA VAL A 55 -1.71 -8.05 -2.31
C VAL A 55 -2.46 -7.06 -3.21
N ARG A 56 -3.49 -7.50 -3.94
CA ARG A 56 -4.30 -6.60 -4.78
C ARG A 56 -5.02 -5.54 -3.96
N HIS A 57 -5.61 -5.90 -2.83
CA HIS A 57 -6.27 -4.94 -1.94
C HIS A 57 -5.30 -3.92 -1.37
N ILE A 58 -4.12 -4.36 -0.91
CA ILE A 58 -3.07 -3.47 -0.39
C ILE A 58 -2.61 -2.50 -1.49
N ARG A 59 -2.30 -3.00 -2.69
CA ARG A 59 -1.91 -2.15 -3.84
C ARG A 59 -2.98 -1.11 -4.19
N GLN A 60 -4.23 -1.53 -4.26
CA GLN A 60 -5.34 -0.62 -4.52
C GLN A 60 -5.43 0.48 -3.46
N ARG A 61 -5.27 0.13 -2.18
CA ARG A 61 -5.40 1.09 -1.09
C ARG A 61 -4.25 2.10 -1.06
N VAL A 62 -3.02 1.65 -1.29
CA VAL A 62 -1.86 2.54 -1.43
C VAL A 62 -2.05 3.51 -2.59
N ILE A 63 -2.52 3.05 -3.74
CA ILE A 63 -2.81 3.92 -4.89
C ILE A 63 -3.88 4.95 -4.53
N CYS A 64 -4.97 4.56 -3.85
CA CYS A 64 -6.00 5.50 -3.42
C CYS A 64 -5.50 6.56 -2.45
N LEU A 65 -4.58 6.21 -1.53
CA LEU A 65 -4.00 7.15 -0.57
C LEU A 65 -2.96 8.11 -1.19
N GLN A 66 -2.41 7.75 -2.35
CA GLN A 66 -1.40 8.55 -3.06
C GLN A 66 -1.98 9.48 -4.15
N ASN A 67 -3.27 9.37 -4.49
CA ASN A 67 -3.94 10.22 -5.48
C ASN A 67 -4.56 11.46 -4.84
#